data_AF-A0A4R6TY71-F1
#
_entry.id   AF-A0A4R6TY71-F1
#
_cell.length_a   1.000
_cell.length_b   1.000
_cell.length_c   1.000
_cell.angle_alpha   90.00
_cell.angle_beta   90.00
_cell.angle_gamma   90.00
#
_symmetry.space_group_name_H-M   'P 1'
#
loop_
_entity.id
_entity.type
_entity.pdbx_description
1 polymer ?
#
loop_
_entity_poly.entity_id
_entity_poly.type
_entity_poly.pdbx_seq_one_letter_code
_entity_poly.pdbx_strand_id
1 'polypeptide(L)'
;MLAGCLFALAAAAQGGELRGRVVAVMDGDTLAVLDAGRQEHRIRLAEIDAPEKGQPFGQRSKQSLSGLCFGREAVIEDRGYDRYGRAIGRVSCAGIDANAPAARAIPPERRQLPLWPDLERAIPNHLARSSLFAPIAPGRRKQHDRAEIASRDDVKILFTGKQLDMADCDVFMQALYEAHRAPLGERVIIKRGTFLKAIGRSNGKSDYEWLHEAFRRLFLGAIEIEAKRYKIGGTPKSSSLHLVDSFDYDPEADAYFIRFDPRILALFHNKEYALIDWDKRKQLHKRVDMAKWLQNYIASHEPGVHRIGLKLLKEWMDYGSPMNKFKEALGEAMGELERLEIIAGARIEPSSRREAQAVWTKL
;
A
#
# COMPACT_ATOMS: atom_id res chain seq x y z
N MET A 1 -19.51 -4.04 -83.98
CA MET A 1 -18.70 -4.83 -83.03
C MET A 1 -18.62 -4.05 -81.74
N LEU A 2 -19.44 -4.41 -80.75
CA LEU A 2 -19.51 -3.77 -79.43
C LEU A 2 -18.57 -4.53 -78.48
N ALA A 3 -17.55 -3.84 -77.96
CA ALA A 3 -16.67 -4.38 -76.91
C ALA A 3 -17.19 -3.90 -75.54
N GLY A 4 -17.79 -4.81 -74.78
CA GLY A 4 -18.21 -4.58 -73.40
C GLY A 4 -17.04 -4.82 -72.46
N CYS A 5 -16.58 -3.78 -71.76
CA CYS A 5 -15.66 -3.90 -70.64
C CYS A 5 -16.40 -4.45 -69.41
N LEU A 6 -16.06 -5.66 -69.00
CA LEU A 6 -16.48 -6.25 -67.72
C LEU A 6 -15.70 -5.58 -66.58
N PHE A 7 -16.39 -4.84 -65.71
CA PHE A 7 -15.85 -4.42 -64.41
C PHE A 7 -15.97 -5.61 -63.44
N ALA A 8 -14.83 -6.17 -63.02
CA ALA A 8 -14.79 -7.14 -61.94
C ALA A 8 -14.86 -6.39 -60.59
N LEU A 9 -15.99 -6.51 -59.87
CA LEU A 9 -16.05 -6.13 -58.47
C LEU A 9 -15.28 -7.16 -57.64
N ALA A 10 -14.16 -6.74 -57.06
CA ALA A 10 -13.49 -7.49 -56.01
C ALA A 10 -14.32 -7.40 -54.72
N ALA A 11 -14.96 -8.50 -54.31
CA ALA A 11 -15.55 -8.62 -52.99
C ALA A 11 -14.42 -8.67 -51.95
N ALA A 12 -14.28 -7.62 -51.14
CA ALA A 12 -13.45 -7.65 -49.96
C ALA A 12 -14.00 -8.72 -49.00
N ALA A 13 -13.19 -9.73 -48.69
CA ALA A 13 -13.48 -10.66 -47.61
C ALA A 13 -13.53 -9.87 -46.30
N GLN A 14 -14.72 -9.67 -45.75
CA GLN A 14 -14.87 -9.18 -44.39
C GLN A 14 -14.43 -10.30 -43.45
N GLY A 15 -13.21 -10.20 -42.91
CA GLY A 15 -12.84 -10.96 -41.73
C GLY A 15 -13.77 -10.53 -40.60
N GLY A 16 -14.57 -11.46 -40.07
CA GLY A 16 -15.53 -11.15 -39.03
C GLY A 16 -14.81 -10.73 -37.75
N GLU A 17 -14.98 -9.47 -37.35
CA GLU A 17 -14.58 -9.02 -36.02
C GLU A 17 -15.63 -9.47 -35.01
N LEU A 18 -15.24 -10.38 -34.10
CA LEU A 18 -16.09 -10.68 -32.95
C LEU A 18 -15.93 -9.57 -31.92
N ARG A 19 -17.04 -8.98 -31.48
CA ARG A 19 -17.07 -7.94 -30.46
C ARG A 19 -17.92 -8.37 -29.28
N GLY A 20 -17.45 -8.09 -28.07
CA GLY A 20 -18.23 -8.36 -26.87
C GLY A 20 -17.51 -8.01 -25.59
N ARG A 21 -18.20 -8.20 -24.46
CA ARG A 21 -17.65 -7.91 -23.13
C ARG A 21 -16.93 -9.12 -22.57
N VAL A 22 -15.72 -8.95 -22.05
CA VAL A 22 -15.00 -10.03 -21.37
C VAL A 22 -15.65 -10.32 -20.02
N VAL A 23 -16.24 -11.50 -19.88
CA VAL A 23 -16.97 -11.93 -18.67
C VAL A 23 -16.16 -12.86 -17.76
N ALA A 24 -15.12 -13.50 -18.29
CA ALA A 24 -14.19 -14.30 -17.49
C ALA A 24 -12.80 -14.37 -18.13
N VAL A 25 -11.79 -14.59 -17.29
CA VAL A 25 -10.42 -14.91 -17.71
C VAL A 25 -10.03 -16.22 -17.03
N MET A 26 -9.71 -17.24 -17.83
CA MET A 26 -9.45 -18.60 -17.37
C MET A 26 -8.01 -18.74 -16.86
N ASP A 27 -7.05 -18.29 -17.66
CA ASP A 27 -5.60 -18.37 -17.47
C ASP A 27 -4.91 -17.15 -18.13
N GLY A 28 -3.62 -17.24 -18.46
CA GLY A 28 -2.85 -16.14 -19.02
C GLY A 28 -2.97 -15.93 -20.54
N ASP A 29 -3.70 -16.81 -21.25
CA ASP A 29 -3.93 -16.70 -22.71
C ASP A 29 -5.39 -16.95 -23.12
N THR A 30 -6.28 -17.30 -22.20
CA THR A 30 -7.67 -17.68 -22.49
C THR A 30 -8.69 -16.83 -21.73
N LEU A 31 -9.66 -16.27 -22.47
CA LEU A 31 -10.74 -15.44 -21.95
C LEU A 31 -12.12 -15.85 -22.52
N ALA A 32 -13.19 -15.45 -21.84
CA ALA A 32 -14.56 -15.65 -22.28
C ALA A 32 -15.21 -14.29 -22.57
N VAL A 33 -15.78 -14.17 -23.76
CA VAL A 33 -16.41 -12.95 -24.28
C VAL A 33 -17.89 -13.19 -24.46
N LEU A 34 -18.71 -12.28 -23.95
CA LEU A 34 -20.14 -12.26 -24.14
C LEU A 34 -20.49 -11.25 -25.23
N ASP A 35 -21.04 -11.72 -26.34
CA ASP A 35 -21.46 -10.87 -27.45
C ASP A 35 -22.81 -10.17 -27.20
N ALA A 36 -23.25 -9.34 -28.15
CA ALA A 36 -24.54 -8.65 -28.07
C ALA A 36 -25.75 -9.62 -28.08
N GLY A 37 -25.59 -10.81 -28.66
CA GLY A 37 -26.57 -11.89 -28.66
C GLY A 37 -26.61 -12.68 -27.34
N ARG A 38 -25.79 -12.32 -26.34
CA ARG A 38 -25.58 -13.04 -25.08
C ARG A 38 -25.02 -14.45 -25.28
N GLN A 39 -24.35 -14.71 -26.39
CA GLN A 39 -23.60 -15.93 -26.61
C GLN A 39 -22.20 -15.77 -26.01
N GLU A 40 -21.77 -16.78 -25.24
CA GLU A 40 -20.42 -16.84 -24.69
C GLU A 40 -19.48 -17.50 -25.70
N HIS A 41 -18.39 -16.80 -26.02
CA HIS A 41 -17.33 -17.27 -26.89
C HIS A 41 -16.05 -17.40 -26.09
N ARG A 42 -15.42 -18.58 -26.13
CA ARG A 42 -14.11 -18.80 -25.50
C ARG A 42 -13.01 -18.49 -26.51
N ILE A 43 -12.16 -17.54 -26.15
CA ILE A 43 -11.10 -17.01 -27.01
C ILE A 43 -9.75 -17.33 -26.40
N ARG A 44 -8.86 -17.92 -27.20
CA ARG A 44 -7.44 -18.06 -26.92
C ARG A 44 -6.67 -16.98 -27.68
N LEU A 45 -5.80 -16.26 -27.00
CA LEU A 45 -4.93 -15.26 -27.61
C LEU A 45 -3.95 -15.96 -28.56
N ALA A 46 -3.93 -15.51 -29.82
CA ALA A 46 -2.97 -15.97 -30.82
C ALA A 46 -1.52 -15.67 -30.39
N GLU A 47 -0.58 -16.55 -30.73
CA GLU A 47 0.87 -16.31 -30.57
C GLU A 47 1.34 -16.14 -29.10
N ILE A 48 0.47 -16.45 -28.12
CA ILE A 48 0.78 -16.38 -26.69
C ILE A 48 0.91 -17.79 -26.13
N ASP A 49 2.05 -18.06 -25.51
CA ASP A 49 2.27 -19.23 -24.67
C ASP A 49 2.36 -18.79 -23.21
N ALA A 50 1.24 -18.85 -22.50
CA ALA A 50 1.16 -18.45 -21.10
C ALA A 50 1.30 -19.67 -20.18
N PRO A 51 1.97 -19.54 -19.02
CA PRO A 51 2.05 -20.62 -18.06
C PRO A 51 0.66 -21.01 -17.54
N GLU A 52 0.39 -22.30 -17.57
CA GLU A 52 -0.86 -22.88 -17.09
C GLU A 52 -1.12 -22.55 -15.61
N LYS A 53 -2.36 -22.70 -15.16
CA LYS A 53 -2.79 -22.32 -13.79
C LYS A 53 -1.90 -22.92 -12.67
N GLY A 54 -1.32 -24.10 -12.91
CA GLY A 54 -0.43 -24.82 -11.97
C GLY A 54 1.07 -24.59 -12.18
N GLN A 55 1.48 -23.88 -13.23
CA GLN A 55 2.89 -23.60 -13.51
C GLN A 55 3.37 -22.33 -12.78
N PRO A 56 4.69 -22.19 -12.53
CA PRO A 56 5.27 -20.95 -12.02
C PRO A 56 4.81 -19.75 -12.87
N PHE A 57 4.47 -18.65 -12.22
CA PHE A 57 3.99 -17.41 -12.85
C PHE A 57 2.61 -17.47 -13.53
N GLY A 58 1.92 -18.62 -13.56
CA GLY A 58 0.56 -18.77 -14.14
C GLY A 58 -0.48 -17.82 -13.53
N GLN A 59 -0.46 -17.65 -12.20
CA GLN A 59 -1.33 -16.69 -11.51
C GLN A 59 -1.02 -15.23 -11.88
N ARG A 60 0.26 -14.88 -12.07
CA ARG A 60 0.65 -13.52 -12.49
C ARG A 60 0.23 -13.24 -13.93
N SER A 61 0.41 -14.22 -14.82
CA SER A 61 -0.03 -14.13 -16.22
C SER A 61 -1.55 -13.93 -16.30
N LYS A 62 -2.32 -14.74 -15.56
CA LYS A 62 -3.77 -14.58 -15.44
C LYS A 62 -4.18 -13.21 -14.88
N GLN A 63 -3.52 -12.75 -13.82
CA GLN A 63 -3.85 -11.47 -13.18
C GLN A 63 -3.56 -10.28 -14.12
N SER A 64 -2.50 -10.36 -14.92
CA SER A 64 -2.20 -9.40 -15.96
C SER A 64 -3.30 -9.33 -17.02
N LEU A 65 -3.65 -10.47 -17.62
CA LEU A 65 -4.70 -10.52 -18.65
C LEU A 65 -6.05 -10.09 -18.08
N SER A 66 -6.37 -10.47 -16.85
CA SER A 66 -7.57 -10.04 -16.14
C SER A 66 -7.61 -8.52 -15.92
N GLY A 67 -6.51 -7.91 -15.45
CA GLY A 67 -6.44 -6.47 -15.27
C GLY A 67 -6.60 -5.68 -16.58
N LEU A 68 -6.11 -6.24 -17.69
CA LEU A 68 -6.21 -5.64 -19.02
C LEU A 68 -7.62 -5.77 -19.62
N CYS A 69 -8.23 -6.96 -19.52
CA CYS A 69 -9.40 -7.31 -20.33
C CYS A 69 -10.70 -7.51 -19.54
N PHE A 70 -10.67 -7.94 -18.27
CA PHE A 70 -11.87 -8.30 -17.53
C PHE A 70 -12.86 -7.13 -17.41
N GLY A 71 -14.12 -7.36 -17.78
CA GLY A 71 -15.19 -6.37 -17.73
C GLY A 71 -15.13 -5.30 -18.82
N ARG A 72 -14.13 -5.31 -19.70
CA ARG A 72 -13.99 -4.37 -20.83
C ARG A 72 -14.57 -4.95 -22.11
N GLU A 73 -14.83 -4.06 -23.06
CA GLU A 73 -15.16 -4.44 -24.43
C GLU A 73 -13.89 -4.93 -25.14
N ALA A 74 -13.99 -6.12 -25.75
CA ALA A 74 -12.95 -6.76 -26.52
C ALA A 74 -13.36 -6.83 -28.00
N VAL A 75 -12.40 -6.50 -28.86
CA VAL A 75 -12.47 -6.72 -30.31
C VAL A 75 -11.51 -7.85 -30.63
N ILE A 76 -12.00 -8.89 -31.29
CA ILE A 76 -11.24 -10.09 -31.61
C ILE A 76 -11.14 -10.19 -33.13
N GLU A 77 -9.89 -10.14 -33.62
CA GLU A 77 -9.55 -10.52 -34.98
C GLU A 77 -9.42 -12.05 -35.03
N ASP A 78 -10.48 -12.70 -35.51
CA ASP A 78 -10.55 -14.16 -35.58
C ASP A 78 -9.54 -14.72 -36.59
N ARG A 79 -8.80 -15.75 -36.16
CA ARG A 79 -7.83 -16.51 -36.97
C ARG A 79 -8.18 -18.01 -37.05
N GLY A 80 -9.39 -18.40 -36.66
CA GLY A 80 -9.91 -19.76 -36.71
C GLY A 80 -10.09 -20.37 -35.32
N TYR A 81 -10.35 -21.68 -35.26
CA TYR A 81 -10.61 -22.39 -34.00
C TYR A 81 -9.51 -23.41 -33.68
N ASP A 82 -9.23 -23.60 -32.39
CA ASP A 82 -8.36 -24.67 -31.93
C ASP A 82 -9.09 -26.02 -31.87
N ARG A 83 -8.34 -27.10 -31.67
CA ARG A 83 -8.85 -28.48 -31.51
C ARG A 83 -9.81 -28.67 -30.32
N TYR A 84 -9.93 -27.68 -29.43
CA TYR A 84 -10.80 -27.68 -28.26
C TYR A 84 -12.04 -26.79 -28.46
N GLY A 85 -12.23 -26.24 -29.66
CA GLY A 85 -13.37 -25.39 -30.02
C GLY A 85 -13.25 -23.95 -29.51
N ARG A 86 -12.07 -23.49 -29.07
CA ARG A 86 -11.83 -22.07 -28.73
C ARG A 86 -11.49 -21.30 -29.99
N ALA A 87 -12.07 -20.12 -30.17
CA ALA A 87 -11.62 -19.21 -31.21
C ALA A 87 -10.21 -18.71 -30.88
N ILE A 88 -9.31 -18.70 -31.86
CA ILE A 88 -7.95 -18.19 -31.75
C ILE A 88 -7.93 -16.84 -32.42
N GLY A 89 -7.51 -15.80 -31.71
CA GLY A 89 -7.51 -14.46 -32.29
C GLY A 89 -6.59 -13.49 -31.61
N ARG A 90 -6.33 -12.37 -32.29
CA ARG A 90 -5.70 -11.21 -31.67
C ARG A 90 -6.78 -10.40 -30.96
N VAL A 91 -6.59 -10.13 -29.68
CA VAL A 91 -7.61 -9.51 -28.84
C VAL A 91 -7.18 -8.10 -28.48
N SER A 92 -8.02 -7.11 -28.77
CA SER A 92 -7.84 -5.74 -28.30
C SER A 92 -8.89 -5.41 -27.24
N CYS A 93 -8.46 -5.07 -26.03
CA CYS A 93 -9.34 -4.73 -24.91
C CYS A 93 -9.29 -3.22 -24.65
N ALA A 94 -10.41 -2.52 -24.84
CA ALA A 94 -10.49 -1.06 -24.74
C ALA A 94 -9.41 -0.33 -25.59
N GLY A 95 -9.15 -0.83 -26.81
CA GLY A 95 -8.16 -0.26 -27.74
C GLY A 95 -6.71 -0.64 -27.48
N ILE A 96 -6.42 -1.48 -26.47
CA ILE A 96 -5.08 -1.97 -26.16
C ILE A 96 -4.94 -3.43 -26.62
N ASP A 97 -3.93 -3.71 -27.44
CA ASP A 97 -3.63 -5.05 -27.94
C ASP A 97 -3.16 -5.99 -26.81
N ALA A 98 -4.01 -6.92 -26.40
CA ALA A 98 -3.72 -7.89 -25.35
C ALA A 98 -2.67 -8.93 -25.75
N ASN A 99 -2.36 -9.09 -27.04
CA ASN A 99 -1.30 -9.97 -27.50
C ASN A 99 0.08 -9.31 -27.38
N ALA A 100 0.15 -7.97 -27.28
CA ALA A 100 1.42 -7.28 -27.07
C ALA A 100 2.02 -7.59 -25.66
N PRO A 101 3.30 -7.99 -25.55
CA PRO A 101 3.93 -8.22 -24.25
C PRO A 101 3.90 -6.99 -23.33
N ALA A 102 4.07 -5.79 -23.89
CA ALA A 102 4.06 -4.52 -23.15
C ALA A 102 2.66 -4.17 -22.58
N ALA A 103 1.57 -4.53 -23.26
CA ALA A 103 0.21 -4.30 -22.79
C ALA A 103 -0.20 -5.22 -21.62
N ARG A 104 0.46 -6.38 -21.53
CA ARG A 104 0.34 -7.34 -20.44
C ARG A 104 1.35 -7.09 -19.31
N ALA A 105 2.28 -6.15 -19.48
CA ALA A 105 2.88 -5.54 -18.32
C ALA A 105 1.76 -4.78 -17.59
N ILE A 106 1.62 -5.00 -16.28
CA ILE A 106 0.58 -4.31 -15.52
C ILE A 106 0.81 -2.80 -15.71
N PRO A 107 -0.15 -2.03 -16.26
CA PRO A 107 0.12 -0.67 -16.70
C PRO A 107 0.66 0.18 -15.55
N PRO A 108 1.74 0.97 -15.77
CA PRO A 108 2.40 1.74 -14.73
C PRO A 108 1.52 2.84 -14.10
N GLU A 109 0.44 3.24 -14.78
CA GLU A 109 -0.35 4.44 -14.41
C GLU A 109 -1.43 4.22 -13.34
N ARG A 110 -1.52 3.05 -12.69
CA ARG A 110 -2.48 2.81 -11.58
C ARG A 110 -1.83 2.48 -10.24
N ARG A 111 -0.53 2.74 -10.11
CA ARG A 111 0.25 2.30 -8.96
C ARG A 111 0.95 3.43 -8.25
N GLN A 112 0.41 4.63 -8.19
CA GLN A 112 0.98 5.66 -7.31
C GLN A 112 0.33 5.58 -5.93
N LEU A 113 1.09 5.87 -4.86
CA LEU A 113 0.49 6.18 -3.56
C LEU A 113 -0.46 7.38 -3.72
N PRO A 114 -1.45 7.56 -2.83
CA PRO A 114 -2.25 8.77 -2.83
C PRO A 114 -1.34 10.02 -2.83
N LEU A 115 -1.75 11.05 -3.56
CA LEU A 115 -1.09 12.34 -3.46
C LEU A 115 -1.58 13.04 -2.20
N TRP A 116 -0.66 13.58 -1.39
CA TRP A 116 -0.96 14.39 -0.22
C TRP A 116 -0.10 15.67 -0.22
N PRO A 117 -0.54 16.72 0.49
CA PRO A 117 0.17 18.00 0.56
C PRO A 117 1.64 17.86 0.99
N ASP A 118 2.49 18.75 0.47
CA ASP A 118 3.94 18.74 0.73
C ASP A 118 4.31 18.88 2.22
N LEU A 119 3.46 19.57 2.98
CA LEU A 119 3.63 19.80 4.42
C LEU A 119 3.17 18.64 5.30
N GLU A 120 2.64 17.57 4.70
CA GLU A 120 2.05 16.45 5.42
C GLU A 120 2.77 15.14 5.14
N ARG A 121 2.65 14.18 6.06
CA ARG A 121 3.02 12.79 5.83
C ARG A 121 1.86 11.87 6.11
N ALA A 122 1.68 10.87 5.25
CA ALA A 122 0.63 9.89 5.41
C ALA A 122 1.08 8.66 6.19
N ILE A 123 0.18 8.14 7.03
CA ILE A 123 0.30 6.83 7.67
C ILE A 123 -1.03 6.08 7.56
N PRO A 124 -1.04 4.80 7.15
CA PRO A 124 -2.26 4.02 7.15
C PRO A 124 -2.92 3.92 8.53
N ASN A 125 -4.24 4.02 8.59
CA ASN A 125 -4.99 4.06 9.85
C ASN A 125 -4.77 2.82 10.72
N HIS A 126 -4.74 1.62 10.11
CA HIS A 126 -4.46 0.39 10.85
C HIS A 126 -3.06 0.40 11.51
N LEU A 127 -2.07 1.02 10.86
CA LEU A 127 -0.72 1.14 11.42
C LEU A 127 -0.67 2.23 12.51
N ALA A 128 -1.30 3.38 12.26
CA ALA A 128 -1.38 4.51 13.19
C ALA A 128 -2.13 4.19 14.50
N ARG A 129 -2.96 3.15 14.51
CA ARG A 129 -3.75 2.69 15.67
C ARG A 129 -3.25 1.34 16.21
N SER A 130 -1.96 1.05 16.05
CA SER A 130 -1.33 -0.19 16.50
C SER A 130 -0.03 0.06 17.26
N SER A 131 0.51 -0.98 17.88
CA SER A 131 1.83 -0.97 18.51
C SER A 131 2.98 -1.31 17.55
N LEU A 132 2.75 -1.32 16.23
CA LEU A 132 3.80 -1.65 15.25
C LEU A 132 4.97 -0.68 15.40
N PHE A 133 4.67 0.61 15.50
CA PHE A 133 5.61 1.65 15.88
C PHE A 133 5.24 2.09 17.30
N ALA A 134 6.00 1.65 18.30
CA ALA A 134 5.67 1.89 19.70
C ALA A 134 6.55 3.01 20.30
N PRO A 135 6.03 3.83 21.23
CA PRO A 135 6.82 4.82 21.97
C PRO A 135 7.68 4.14 23.05
N ILE A 136 8.71 3.41 22.62
CA ILE A 136 9.63 2.66 23.47
C ILE A 136 10.86 3.49 23.84
N ALA A 137 11.37 3.25 25.05
CA ALA A 137 12.62 3.88 25.48
C ALA A 137 13.82 3.37 24.65
N PRO A 138 14.88 4.20 24.48
CA PRO A 138 16.12 3.76 23.86
C PRO A 138 16.70 2.53 24.56
N GLY A 139 17.17 1.55 23.79
CA GLY A 139 17.81 0.36 24.35
C GLY A 139 17.63 -0.87 23.48
N ARG A 140 17.63 -2.03 24.13
CA ARG A 140 17.50 -3.33 23.46
C ARG A 140 16.11 -3.47 22.87
N ARG A 141 16.05 -3.68 21.56
CA ARG A 141 14.82 -3.96 20.81
C ARG A 141 14.48 -5.45 20.88
N LYS A 142 13.19 -5.76 21.05
CA LYS A 142 12.69 -7.14 20.96
C LYS A 142 12.81 -7.64 19.52
N GLN A 143 13.08 -8.93 19.34
CA GLN A 143 12.92 -9.59 18.04
C GLN A 143 11.53 -10.22 18.03
N HIS A 144 10.74 -9.91 17.00
CA HIS A 144 9.44 -10.52 16.77
C HIS A 144 9.58 -11.59 15.68
N ASP A 145 8.98 -12.74 15.95
CA ASP A 145 8.78 -13.82 14.99
C ASP A 145 7.29 -14.06 14.86
N ARG A 146 6.70 -13.52 13.78
CA ARG A 146 5.27 -13.60 13.47
C ARG A 146 4.36 -13.26 14.64
N ALA A 147 4.79 -12.29 15.45
CA ALA A 147 4.13 -11.91 16.69
C ALA A 147 2.92 -11.03 16.42
N GLU A 148 1.82 -11.27 17.10
CA GLU A 148 0.64 -10.40 17.02
C GLU A 148 0.91 -9.08 17.74
N ILE A 149 0.68 -7.98 17.03
CA ILE A 149 0.90 -6.62 17.50
C ILE A 149 -0.43 -6.07 18.00
N ALA A 150 -0.41 -5.43 19.16
CA ALA A 150 -1.59 -4.83 19.77
C ALA A 150 -2.20 -3.79 18.83
N SER A 151 -3.48 -3.94 18.53
CA SER A 151 -4.20 -3.10 17.58
C SER A 151 -5.70 -3.10 17.91
N ARG A 152 -6.47 -2.32 17.16
CA ARG A 152 -7.93 -2.32 17.26
C ARG A 152 -8.52 -3.66 16.81
N ASP A 153 -9.73 -3.95 17.28
CA ASP A 153 -10.48 -5.17 17.00
C ASP A 153 -10.88 -5.37 15.52
N ASP A 154 -10.82 -4.31 14.72
CA ASP A 154 -11.12 -4.33 13.29
C ASP A 154 -9.96 -4.80 12.40
N VAL A 155 -8.77 -5.02 12.98
CA VAL A 155 -7.59 -5.47 12.25
C VAL A 155 -6.73 -6.42 13.07
N LYS A 156 -6.21 -7.46 12.42
CA LYS A 156 -5.15 -8.31 12.97
C LYS A 156 -3.85 -8.02 12.23
N ILE A 157 -2.78 -7.71 12.98
CA ILE A 157 -1.44 -7.47 12.44
C ILE A 157 -0.45 -8.41 13.10
N LEU A 158 0.22 -9.24 12.29
CA LEU A 158 1.37 -10.03 12.71
C LEU A 158 2.64 -9.36 12.18
N PHE A 159 3.68 -9.31 13.00
CA PHE A 159 4.96 -8.70 12.63
C PHE A 159 6.12 -9.66 12.84
N THR A 160 7.02 -9.68 11.86
CA THR A 160 8.31 -10.35 11.92
C THR A 160 9.40 -9.32 11.67
N GLY A 161 10.33 -9.19 12.62
CA GLY A 161 11.39 -8.18 12.55
C GLY A 161 11.82 -7.68 13.91
N LYS A 162 12.83 -6.79 13.93
CA LYS A 162 13.20 -6.06 15.15
C LYS A 162 12.12 -5.03 15.48
N GLN A 163 11.78 -4.89 16.76
CA GLN A 163 10.80 -3.92 17.24
C GLN A 163 11.09 -2.50 16.72
N LEU A 164 10.05 -1.88 16.16
CA LEU A 164 10.11 -0.54 15.59
C LEU A 164 9.63 0.49 16.61
N ASP A 165 10.24 1.68 16.56
CA ASP A 165 9.86 2.79 17.42
C ASP A 165 9.23 3.95 16.62
N MET A 166 8.95 5.05 17.31
CA MET A 166 8.38 6.23 16.68
C MET A 166 9.33 6.98 15.76
N ALA A 167 10.64 6.79 15.89
CA ALA A 167 11.61 7.35 14.96
C ALA A 167 11.67 6.53 13.66
N ASP A 168 11.55 5.19 13.75
CA ASP A 168 11.36 4.32 12.60
C ASP A 168 10.05 4.66 11.86
N CYS A 169 8.99 5.05 12.60
CA CYS A 169 7.73 5.55 12.02
C CYS A 169 7.95 6.81 11.17
N ASP A 170 8.77 7.76 11.65
CA ASP A 170 9.08 8.99 10.91
C ASP A 170 9.86 8.69 9.64
N VAL A 171 10.82 7.77 9.70
CA VAL A 171 11.56 7.29 8.53
C VAL A 171 10.61 6.63 7.54
N PHE A 172 9.70 5.76 8.01
CA PHE A 172 8.70 5.11 7.15
C PHE A 172 7.78 6.12 6.46
N MET A 173 7.21 7.07 7.20
CA MET A 173 6.32 8.11 6.68
C MET A 173 7.03 9.06 5.70
N GLN A 174 8.28 9.46 6.00
CA GLN A 174 9.08 10.25 5.07
C GLN A 174 9.43 9.44 3.82
N ALA A 175 9.78 8.15 3.94
CA ALA A 175 10.07 7.29 2.80
C ALA A 175 8.85 7.12 1.89
N LEU A 176 7.65 6.95 2.45
CA LEU A 176 6.39 6.97 1.70
C LEU A 176 6.20 8.30 0.96
N TYR A 177 6.53 9.43 1.60
CA TYR A 177 6.48 10.74 0.96
C TYR A 177 7.54 10.92 -0.14
N GLU A 178 8.73 10.36 -0.04
CA GLU A 178 9.64 10.40 -1.20
C GLU A 178 9.10 9.52 -2.34
N ALA A 179 8.48 8.38 -2.00
CA ALA A 179 7.96 7.43 -2.97
C ALA A 179 6.62 7.83 -3.60
N HIS A 180 5.78 8.64 -2.93
CA HIS A 180 4.46 8.97 -3.45
C HIS A 180 4.49 9.82 -4.72
N ARG A 181 5.64 10.41 -5.05
CA ARG A 181 5.88 11.17 -6.29
C ARG A 181 6.29 10.30 -7.47
N ALA A 182 6.50 8.99 -7.26
CA ALA A 182 6.90 8.03 -8.27
C ALA A 182 5.89 6.88 -8.39
N PRO A 183 5.85 6.17 -9.53
CA PRO A 183 5.10 4.92 -9.64
C PRO A 183 5.60 3.86 -8.63
N LEU A 184 4.70 3.18 -7.93
CA LEU A 184 5.04 2.05 -7.08
C LEU A 184 5.51 0.86 -7.91
N GLY A 185 6.48 0.14 -7.35
CA GLY A 185 7.19 -0.94 -8.03
C GLY A 185 8.50 -0.47 -8.67
N GLU A 186 8.72 0.83 -8.76
CA GLU A 186 10.00 1.42 -9.19
C GLU A 186 10.86 1.82 -7.99
N ARG A 187 12.17 1.90 -8.23
CA ARG A 187 13.12 2.35 -7.22
C ARG A 187 13.11 3.88 -7.13
N VAL A 188 13.11 4.39 -5.92
CA VAL A 188 13.11 5.81 -5.59
C VAL A 188 14.45 6.16 -4.97
N ILE A 189 15.03 7.27 -5.43
CA ILE A 189 16.33 7.76 -4.95
C ILE A 189 16.13 8.66 -3.74
N ILE A 190 16.83 8.36 -2.65
CA ILE A 190 16.78 9.09 -1.39
C ILE A 190 18.13 9.74 -1.12
N LYS A 191 18.19 11.07 -1.20
CA LYS A 191 19.35 11.84 -0.78
C LYS A 191 19.40 11.91 0.75
N ARG A 192 20.36 11.22 1.37
CA ARG A 192 20.43 10.98 2.82
C ARG A 192 20.38 12.28 3.66
N GLY A 193 21.16 13.28 3.26
CA GLY A 193 21.23 14.56 3.99
C GLY A 193 19.92 15.35 3.95
N THR A 194 19.24 15.37 2.79
CA THR A 194 17.93 16.01 2.65
C THR A 194 16.86 15.25 3.43
N PHE A 195 16.91 13.92 3.41
CA PHE A 195 15.98 13.08 4.15
C PHE A 195 16.10 13.31 5.67
N LEU A 196 17.32 13.34 6.21
CA LEU A 196 17.57 13.64 7.63
C LEU A 196 17.01 15.01 8.03
N LYS A 197 17.27 16.04 7.23
CA LYS A 197 16.71 17.38 7.46
C LYS A 197 15.19 17.38 7.40
N ALA A 198 14.60 16.64 6.45
CA ALA A 198 13.15 16.54 6.31
C ALA A 198 12.49 15.95 7.57
N ILE A 199 13.14 15.00 8.24
CA ILE A 199 12.66 14.43 9.52
C ILE A 199 13.16 15.18 10.76
N GLY A 200 13.73 16.38 10.61
CA GLY A 200 14.16 17.24 11.71
C GLY A 200 15.45 16.78 12.41
N ARG A 201 16.31 16.03 11.72
CA ARG A 201 17.60 15.55 12.26
C ARG A 201 18.79 16.27 11.65
N SER A 202 19.88 16.26 12.40
CA SER A 202 21.22 16.62 11.91
C SER A 202 21.71 15.62 10.86
N ASN A 203 22.77 15.98 10.14
CA ASN A 203 23.34 15.20 9.05
C ASN A 203 24.81 14.83 9.30
N GLY A 204 25.14 14.50 10.55
CA GLY A 204 26.47 14.01 10.94
C GLY A 204 26.66 12.52 10.63
N LYS A 205 27.90 12.02 10.80
CA LYS A 205 28.24 10.61 10.57
C LYS A 205 27.33 9.66 11.36
N SER A 206 27.12 9.92 12.64
CA SER A 206 26.25 9.11 13.51
C SER A 206 24.78 9.15 13.07
N ASP A 207 24.30 10.26 12.51
CA ASP A 207 22.92 10.36 11.97
C ASP A 207 22.76 9.52 10.69
N TYR A 208 23.78 9.47 9.84
CA TYR A 208 23.76 8.61 8.66
C TYR A 208 23.79 7.12 9.03
N GLU A 209 24.62 6.74 10.00
CA GLU A 209 24.66 5.37 10.54
C GLU A 209 23.31 4.99 11.18
N TRP A 210 22.73 5.91 11.96
CA TRP A 210 21.39 5.74 12.53
C TRP A 210 20.31 5.55 11.46
N LEU A 211 20.33 6.38 10.41
CA LEU A 211 19.37 6.31 9.31
C LEU A 211 19.50 4.99 8.55
N HIS A 212 20.73 4.53 8.30
CA HIS A 212 20.97 3.25 7.66
C HIS A 212 20.36 2.10 8.47
N GLU A 213 20.58 2.08 9.80
CA GLU A 213 19.98 1.05 10.66
C GLU A 213 18.46 1.16 10.76
N ALA A 214 17.87 2.36 10.64
CA ALA A 214 16.42 2.54 10.58
C ALA A 214 15.82 1.94 9.30
N PHE A 215 16.38 2.26 8.13
CA PHE A 215 15.96 1.64 6.88
C PHE A 215 16.20 0.12 6.89
N ARG A 216 17.30 -0.35 7.48
CA ARG A 216 17.56 -1.78 7.61
C ARG A 216 16.49 -2.48 8.46
N ARG A 217 16.02 -1.85 9.54
CA ARG A 217 14.89 -2.36 10.34
C ARG A 217 13.58 -2.40 9.53
N LEU A 218 13.28 -1.35 8.76
CA LEU A 218 12.09 -1.30 7.91
C LEU A 218 12.15 -2.34 6.77
N PHE A 219 13.31 -2.53 6.16
CA PHE A 219 13.54 -3.51 5.10
C PHE A 219 13.38 -4.96 5.60
N LEU A 220 13.97 -5.27 6.75
CA LEU A 220 13.86 -6.60 7.37
C LEU A 220 12.50 -6.83 8.05
N GLY A 221 11.75 -5.75 8.32
CA GLY A 221 10.43 -5.80 8.94
C GLY A 221 9.35 -6.18 7.93
N ALA A 222 8.59 -7.22 8.26
CA ALA A 222 7.45 -7.66 7.46
C ALA A 222 6.19 -7.79 8.30
N ILE A 223 5.05 -7.39 7.71
CA ILE A 223 3.72 -7.51 8.31
C ILE A 223 2.86 -8.51 7.55
N GLU A 224 2.02 -9.24 8.28
CA GLU A 224 0.81 -9.87 7.76
C GLU A 224 -0.37 -9.12 8.35
N ILE A 225 -1.30 -8.67 7.53
CA ILE A 225 -2.42 -7.84 7.94
C ILE A 225 -3.72 -8.41 7.41
N GLU A 226 -4.70 -8.55 8.29
CA GLU A 226 -6.05 -9.01 7.99
C GLU A 226 -7.03 -8.00 8.56
N ALA A 227 -7.66 -7.24 7.66
CA ALA A 227 -8.74 -6.31 7.97
C ALA A 227 -10.01 -6.75 7.23
N LYS A 228 -11.17 -6.18 7.57
CA LYS A 228 -12.46 -6.54 6.98
C LYS A 228 -12.48 -6.53 5.43
N ARG A 229 -11.71 -5.63 4.81
CA ARG A 229 -11.74 -5.37 3.36
C ARG A 229 -10.54 -5.91 2.58
N TYR A 230 -9.44 -6.25 3.25
CA TYR A 230 -8.24 -6.72 2.59
C TYR A 230 -7.41 -7.61 3.51
N LYS A 231 -6.66 -8.51 2.87
CA LYS A 231 -5.73 -9.41 3.54
C LYS A 231 -4.42 -9.47 2.77
N ILE A 232 -3.32 -9.28 3.46
CA ILE A 232 -1.97 -9.41 2.91
C ILE A 232 -1.17 -10.30 3.85
N GLY A 233 -0.56 -11.35 3.33
CA GLY A 233 0.14 -12.33 4.16
C GLY A 233 -0.77 -13.45 4.65
N GLY A 234 -0.23 -14.29 5.53
CA GLY A 234 -0.99 -15.31 6.26
C GLY A 234 -1.53 -16.47 5.42
N THR A 235 -1.21 -16.53 4.12
CA THR A 235 -1.60 -17.63 3.24
C THR A 235 -0.45 -18.00 2.30
N PRO A 236 -0.36 -19.25 1.83
CA PRO A 236 0.65 -19.63 0.83
C PRO A 236 0.56 -18.83 -0.48
N LYS A 237 -0.58 -18.16 -0.74
CA LYS A 237 -0.84 -17.37 -1.94
C LYS A 237 -0.48 -15.89 -1.79
N SER A 238 -0.21 -15.43 -0.57
CA SER A 238 0.26 -14.07 -0.30
C SER A 238 1.34 -14.12 0.76
N SER A 239 2.58 -13.84 0.38
CA SER A 239 3.66 -13.59 1.33
C SER A 239 3.36 -12.35 2.18
N SER A 240 4.07 -12.23 3.30
CA SER A 240 4.09 -11.03 4.13
C SER A 240 4.50 -9.80 3.32
N LEU A 241 4.08 -8.63 3.79
CA LEU A 241 4.40 -7.34 3.20
C LEU A 241 5.59 -6.73 3.93
N HIS A 242 6.71 -6.57 3.24
CA HIS A 242 7.83 -5.78 3.78
C HIS A 242 7.43 -4.30 3.87
N LEU A 243 7.86 -3.61 4.93
CA LEU A 243 7.59 -2.17 5.06
C LEU A 243 8.39 -1.37 4.02
N VAL A 244 9.56 -1.87 3.61
CA VAL A 244 10.34 -1.44 2.44
C VAL A 244 10.84 -2.71 1.76
N ASP A 245 10.56 -2.94 0.47
CA ASP A 245 10.83 -4.24 -0.18
C ASP A 245 12.17 -4.29 -0.94
N SER A 246 12.82 -3.14 -1.14
CA SER A 246 14.20 -3.00 -1.63
C SER A 246 14.88 -1.86 -0.89
N PHE A 247 16.11 -2.06 -0.44
CA PHE A 247 16.92 -1.03 0.22
C PHE A 247 18.39 -1.27 -0.09
N ASP A 248 18.95 -0.42 -0.97
CA ASP A 248 20.35 -0.46 -1.37
C ASP A 248 21.00 0.90 -1.08
N TYR A 249 22.27 0.91 -0.67
CA TYR A 249 23.08 2.12 -0.57
C TYR A 249 24.11 2.16 -1.70
N ASP A 250 24.13 3.26 -2.43
CA ASP A 250 25.12 3.52 -3.45
C ASP A 250 26.15 4.53 -2.93
N PRO A 251 27.43 4.11 -2.75
CA PRO A 251 28.48 5.00 -2.28
C PRO A 251 28.90 6.06 -3.30
N GLU A 252 28.70 5.83 -4.61
CA GLU A 252 29.04 6.79 -5.66
C GLU A 252 28.01 7.92 -5.73
N ALA A 253 26.72 7.56 -5.68
CA ALA A 253 25.62 8.52 -5.68
C ALA A 253 25.36 9.15 -4.30
N ASP A 254 25.99 8.64 -3.24
CA ASP A 254 25.72 8.99 -1.84
C ASP A 254 24.22 8.98 -1.49
N ALA A 255 23.51 7.95 -1.95
CA ALA A 255 22.06 7.87 -1.89
C ALA A 255 21.56 6.46 -1.58
N TYR A 256 20.34 6.38 -1.06
CA TYR A 256 19.63 5.10 -1.00
C TYR A 256 18.72 4.92 -2.21
N PHE A 257 18.63 3.68 -2.67
CA PHE A 257 17.61 3.24 -3.61
C PHE A 257 16.62 2.38 -2.85
N ILE A 258 15.40 2.90 -2.68
CA ILE A 258 14.33 2.18 -1.98
C ILE A 258 13.20 1.81 -2.92
N ARG A 259 12.44 0.79 -2.58
CA ARG A 259 11.16 0.48 -3.24
C ARG A 259 10.13 0.05 -2.20
N PHE A 260 8.88 0.33 -2.49
CA PHE A 260 7.74 -0.25 -1.80
C PHE A 260 7.06 -1.29 -2.68
N ASP A 261 6.64 -2.39 -2.06
CA ASP A 261 5.80 -3.38 -2.69
C ASP A 261 4.44 -2.73 -3.08
N PRO A 262 3.98 -2.82 -4.34
CA PRO A 262 2.72 -2.23 -4.77
C PRO A 262 1.48 -2.65 -3.97
N ARG A 263 1.53 -3.80 -3.28
CA ARG A 263 0.46 -4.28 -2.38
C ARG A 263 0.23 -3.33 -1.20
N ILE A 264 1.20 -2.45 -0.88
CA ILE A 264 1.05 -1.43 0.16
C ILE A 264 -0.15 -0.51 -0.09
N LEU A 265 -0.59 -0.34 -1.35
CA LEU A 265 -1.77 0.44 -1.72
C LEU A 265 -3.06 -0.02 -1.03
N ALA A 266 -3.16 -1.31 -0.69
CA ALA A 266 -4.33 -1.81 0.01
C ALA A 266 -4.51 -1.14 1.38
N LEU A 267 -3.41 -0.71 2.03
CA LEU A 267 -3.46 0.03 3.29
C LEU A 267 -3.93 1.49 3.15
N PHE A 268 -3.94 2.04 1.93
CA PHE A 268 -4.37 3.41 1.63
C PHE A 268 -5.74 3.47 0.96
N HIS A 269 -6.36 2.32 0.69
CA HIS A 269 -7.63 2.24 0.00
C HIS A 269 -8.75 2.93 0.80
N ASN A 270 -9.78 3.45 0.13
CA ASN A 270 -10.89 4.19 0.74
C ASN A 270 -10.49 5.41 1.60
N LYS A 271 -9.31 5.98 1.38
CA LYS A 271 -8.76 7.07 2.21
C LYS A 271 -8.59 6.66 3.69
N GLU A 272 -8.30 5.39 3.96
CA GLU A 272 -8.02 4.88 5.31
C GLU A 272 -6.59 5.20 5.76
N TYR A 273 -6.17 6.46 5.64
CA TYR A 273 -4.88 6.95 6.12
C TYR A 273 -5.03 8.30 6.81
N ALA A 274 -4.15 8.54 7.78
CA ALA A 274 -4.06 9.78 8.51
C ALA A 274 -2.99 10.68 7.87
N LEU A 275 -3.25 11.98 7.86
CA LEU A 275 -2.32 13.00 7.42
C LEU A 275 -1.75 13.72 8.64
N ILE A 276 -0.43 13.74 8.73
CA ILE A 276 0.32 14.27 9.86
C ILE A 276 0.94 15.61 9.46
N ASP A 277 0.54 16.67 10.15
CA ASP A 277 1.20 17.98 10.06
C ASP A 277 2.67 17.82 10.48
N TRP A 278 3.55 17.94 9.48
CA TRP A 278 4.95 17.61 9.64
C TRP A 278 5.73 18.72 10.36
N ASP A 279 5.30 19.96 10.22
CA ASP A 279 5.90 21.10 10.91
C ASP A 279 5.58 21.09 12.39
N LYS A 280 4.32 20.79 12.77
CA LYS A 280 3.97 20.57 14.17
C LYS A 280 4.71 19.35 14.73
N ARG A 281 4.83 18.25 13.97
CA ARG A 281 5.55 17.05 14.42
C ARG A 281 7.01 17.33 14.79
N LYS A 282 7.72 18.15 14.00
CA LYS A 282 9.11 18.54 14.27
C LYS A 282 9.27 19.44 15.51
N GLN A 283 8.21 20.11 15.94
CA GLN A 283 8.21 20.99 17.12
C GLN A 283 7.96 20.24 18.43
N LEU A 284 7.68 18.94 18.38
CA LEU A 284 7.52 18.09 19.56
C LEU A 284 8.86 17.95 20.30
N HIS A 285 8.91 18.35 21.57
CA HIS A 285 10.12 18.27 22.39
C HIS A 285 9.89 17.63 23.76
N LYS A 286 8.63 17.54 24.23
CA LYS A 286 8.28 16.87 25.48
C LYS A 286 7.58 15.53 25.20
N ARG A 287 8.03 14.46 25.89
CA ARG A 287 7.52 13.08 25.70
C ARG A 287 7.39 12.70 24.22
N VAL A 288 8.42 13.05 23.44
CA VAL A 288 8.40 13.08 21.97
C VAL A 288 7.77 11.85 21.35
N ASP A 289 8.20 10.64 21.72
CA ASP A 289 7.67 9.42 21.10
C ASP A 289 6.19 9.19 21.44
N MET A 290 5.79 9.41 22.69
CA MET A 290 4.38 9.27 23.08
C MET A 290 3.51 10.33 22.40
N ALA A 291 3.99 11.57 22.29
CA ALA A 291 3.29 12.64 21.59
C ALA A 291 3.17 12.35 20.09
N LYS A 292 4.22 11.82 19.46
CA LYS A 292 4.21 11.36 18.07
C LYS A 292 3.21 10.22 17.84
N TRP A 293 3.16 9.25 18.75
CA TRP A 293 2.21 8.14 18.67
C TRP A 293 0.77 8.66 18.80
N LEU A 294 0.51 9.53 19.77
CA LEU A 294 -0.80 10.16 19.96
C LEU A 294 -1.19 11.00 18.76
N GLN A 295 -0.27 11.76 18.17
CA GLN A 295 -0.52 12.53 16.95
C GLN A 295 -0.99 11.61 15.81
N ASN A 296 -0.33 10.45 15.60
CA ASN A 296 -0.76 9.47 14.60
C ASN A 296 -2.18 8.94 14.90
N TYR A 297 -2.41 8.53 16.15
CA TYR A 297 -3.71 8.02 16.59
C TYR A 297 -4.81 9.06 16.38
N ILE A 298 -4.60 10.31 16.82
CA ILE A 298 -5.57 11.40 16.73
C ILE A 298 -5.85 11.76 15.27
N ALA A 299 -4.81 11.91 14.45
CA ALA A 299 -4.95 12.25 13.04
C ALA A 299 -5.82 11.22 12.28
N SER A 300 -5.80 9.95 12.70
CA SER A 300 -6.61 8.89 12.10
C SER A 300 -8.11 8.96 12.42
N HIS A 301 -8.56 9.82 13.33
CA HIS A 301 -9.99 9.95 13.68
C HIS A 301 -10.60 11.23 13.11
N GLU A 302 -11.92 11.29 12.97
CA GLU A 302 -12.64 12.51 12.58
C GLU A 302 -12.46 13.64 13.59
N PRO A 303 -12.55 14.93 13.19
CA PRO A 303 -12.55 16.05 14.13
C PRO A 303 -13.63 15.94 15.21
N GLY A 304 -13.39 16.57 16.38
CA GLY A 304 -14.33 16.60 17.50
C GLY A 304 -13.86 15.86 18.75
N VAL A 305 -14.79 15.59 19.68
CA VAL A 305 -14.47 15.06 21.01
C VAL A 305 -14.20 13.55 20.97
N HIS A 306 -13.01 13.16 21.38
CA HIS A 306 -12.56 11.78 21.47
C HIS A 306 -12.43 11.32 22.91
N ARG A 307 -12.76 10.05 23.15
CA ARG A 307 -12.62 9.39 24.46
C ARG A 307 -12.02 8.02 24.24
N ILE A 308 -10.97 7.68 25.00
CA ILE A 308 -10.36 6.35 24.94
C ILE A 308 -9.94 5.86 26.34
N GLY A 309 -10.26 4.61 26.64
CA GLY A 309 -9.86 3.96 27.89
C GLY A 309 -8.35 3.82 28.00
N LEU A 310 -7.78 4.14 29.18
CA LEU A 310 -6.34 4.12 29.36
C LEU A 310 -5.70 2.73 29.24
N LYS A 311 -6.45 1.67 29.55
CA LYS A 311 -5.97 0.29 29.40
C LYS A 311 -5.64 -0.03 27.93
N LEU A 312 -6.59 0.25 27.03
CA LEU A 312 -6.43 0.07 25.58
C LEU A 312 -5.31 0.95 25.04
N LEU A 313 -5.28 2.22 25.42
CA LEU A 313 -4.26 3.15 24.94
C LEU A 313 -2.84 2.70 25.35
N LYS A 314 -2.69 2.24 26.60
CA LYS A 314 -1.42 1.70 27.12
C LYS A 314 -0.99 0.43 26.38
N GLU A 315 -1.95 -0.43 26.06
CA GLU A 315 -1.73 -1.68 25.31
C GLU A 315 -1.29 -1.41 23.87
N TRP A 316 -2.00 -0.53 23.15
CA TRP A 316 -1.67 -0.14 21.77
C TRP A 316 -0.36 0.66 21.65
N MET A 317 0.15 1.20 22.76
CA MET A 317 1.48 1.81 22.83
C MET A 317 2.60 0.82 23.22
N ASP A 318 2.30 -0.46 23.48
CA ASP A 318 3.23 -1.42 24.13
C ASP A 318 3.97 -0.81 25.34
N TYR A 319 3.26 0.02 26.12
CA TYR A 319 3.91 0.82 27.16
C TYR A 319 4.16 -0.03 28.40
N GLY A 320 5.40 -0.41 28.69
CA GLY A 320 5.72 -1.38 29.75
C GLY A 320 5.55 -0.87 31.19
N SER A 321 5.63 0.44 31.45
CA SER A 321 5.61 0.97 32.82
C SER A 321 4.22 0.89 33.49
N PRO A 322 4.14 0.95 34.84
CA PRO A 322 2.88 0.92 35.57
C PRO A 322 1.90 2.06 35.20
N MET A 323 0.61 1.85 35.46
CA MET A 323 -0.47 2.75 35.04
C MET A 323 -0.34 4.19 35.57
N ASN A 324 0.21 4.40 36.77
CA ASN A 324 0.44 5.75 37.30
C ASN A 324 1.49 6.52 36.48
N LYS A 325 2.63 5.88 36.16
CA LYS A 325 3.67 6.45 35.30
C LYS A 325 3.15 6.69 33.87
N PHE A 326 2.31 5.78 33.39
CA PHE A 326 1.64 5.95 32.10
C PHE A 326 0.73 7.19 32.08
N LYS A 327 -0.10 7.38 33.12
CA LYS A 327 -0.98 8.56 33.24
C LYS A 327 -0.19 9.87 33.24
N GLU A 328 0.92 9.92 33.99
CA GLU A 328 1.81 11.07 34.03
C GLU A 328 2.40 11.38 32.65
N ALA A 329 3.04 10.39 32.02
CA ALA A 329 3.62 10.54 30.69
C ALA A 329 2.57 10.92 29.63
N LEU A 330 1.38 10.33 29.70
CA LEU A 330 0.26 10.62 28.81
C LEU A 330 -0.24 12.05 28.98
N GLY A 331 -0.39 12.53 30.22
CA GLY A 331 -0.77 13.92 30.50
C GLY A 331 0.24 14.91 29.91
N GLU A 332 1.53 14.64 30.06
CA GLU A 332 2.59 15.48 29.49
C GLU A 332 2.60 15.45 27.94
N ALA A 333 2.37 14.28 27.34
CA ALA A 333 2.30 14.14 25.88
C ALA A 333 1.05 14.83 25.30
N MET A 334 -0.09 14.74 25.99
CA MET A 334 -1.31 15.45 25.59
C MET A 334 -1.14 16.97 25.71
N GLY A 335 -0.53 17.46 26.79
CA GLY A 335 -0.24 18.88 26.95
C GLY A 335 0.69 19.42 25.85
N GLU A 336 1.63 18.60 25.36
CA GLU A 336 2.47 18.95 24.22
C GLU A 336 1.67 19.08 22.91
N LEU A 337 0.67 18.20 22.69
CA LEU A 337 -0.22 18.30 21.54
C LEU A 337 -1.19 19.49 21.63
N GLU A 338 -1.63 19.86 22.83
CA GLU A 338 -2.41 21.09 23.05
C GLU A 338 -1.59 22.34 22.77
N ARG A 339 -0.33 22.38 23.22
CA ARG A 339 0.59 23.50 22.95
C ARG A 339 0.77 23.77 21.46
N LEU A 340 0.70 22.73 20.63
CA LEU A 340 0.82 22.82 19.17
C LEU A 340 -0.53 22.94 18.45
N GLU A 341 -1.62 23.13 19.20
CA GLU A 341 -2.97 23.27 18.64
C GLU A 341 -3.33 22.09 17.73
N ILE A 342 -2.93 20.86 18.11
CA ILE A 342 -3.36 19.62 17.47
C ILE A 342 -4.66 19.13 18.11
N ILE A 343 -4.78 19.36 19.43
CA ILE A 343 -5.95 19.03 20.23
C ILE A 343 -6.26 20.17 21.20
N ALA A 344 -7.45 20.13 21.81
CA ALA A 344 -7.86 21.03 22.89
C ALA A 344 -8.65 20.31 23.98
N GLY A 345 -8.57 20.82 25.22
CA GLY A 345 -9.31 20.32 26.37
C GLY A 345 -8.88 18.92 26.82
N ALA A 346 -7.59 18.61 26.66
CA ALA A 346 -7.02 17.31 26.95
C ALA A 346 -6.97 17.05 28.46
N ARG A 347 -7.51 15.90 28.88
CA ARG A 347 -7.58 15.53 30.30
C ARG A 347 -7.75 14.03 30.48
N ILE A 348 -7.49 13.58 31.70
CA ILE A 348 -7.80 12.22 32.15
C ILE A 348 -8.97 12.30 33.12
N GLU A 349 -10.07 11.62 32.81
CA GLU A 349 -11.28 11.62 33.62
C GLU A 349 -11.80 10.18 33.83
N PRO A 350 -12.62 9.91 34.86
CA PRO A 350 -13.36 8.66 34.95
C PRO A 350 -14.48 8.61 33.91
N SER A 351 -14.69 7.45 33.29
CA SER A 351 -15.82 7.18 32.42
C SER A 351 -17.12 6.99 33.22
N SER A 352 -18.25 6.83 32.54
CA SER A 352 -19.53 6.44 33.17
C SER A 352 -19.44 5.12 33.95
N ARG A 353 -18.48 4.25 33.59
CA ARG A 353 -18.18 2.99 34.29
C ARG A 353 -17.08 3.14 35.35
N ARG A 354 -16.71 4.37 35.71
CA ARG A 354 -15.62 4.72 36.64
C ARG A 354 -14.23 4.21 36.22
N GLU A 355 -14.05 3.85 34.95
CA GLU A 355 -12.74 3.48 34.41
C GLU A 355 -12.01 4.73 33.89
N ALA A 356 -10.69 4.82 34.11
CA ALA A 356 -9.93 5.96 33.62
C ALA A 356 -9.89 6.00 32.08
N GLN A 357 -10.19 7.16 31.51
CA GLN A 357 -10.11 7.44 30.08
C GLN A 357 -9.39 8.76 29.83
N ALA A 358 -8.73 8.87 28.68
CA ALA A 358 -8.23 10.13 28.16
C ALA A 358 -9.27 10.75 27.23
N VAL A 359 -9.41 12.07 27.31
CA VAL A 359 -10.41 12.84 26.57
C VAL A 359 -9.75 14.08 26.01
N TRP A 360 -10.04 14.39 24.75
CA TRP A 360 -9.57 15.59 24.06
C TRP A 360 -10.51 15.93 22.90
N THR A 361 -10.38 17.14 22.36
CA THR A 361 -11.03 17.55 21.11
C THR A 361 -9.96 17.60 20.03
N LYS A 362 -10.12 16.85 18.95
CA LYS A 362 -9.29 17.01 17.75
C LYS A 362 -9.71 18.29 17.04
N LEU A 363 -8.76 19.20 16.84
CA LEU A 363 -8.96 20.49 16.17
C LEU A 363 -9.01 20.33 14.65
#